data_AF-A0A511T5G9-F1
#
_entry.id   AF-A0A511T5G9-F1
#
_cell.length_a   1.000
_cell.length_b   1.000
_cell.length_c   1.000
_cell.angle_alpha   90.00
_cell.angle_beta   90.00
_cell.angle_gamma   90.00
#
_symmetry.space_group_name_H-M   'P 1'
#
loop_
_entity.id
_entity.type
_entity.pdbx_description
1 polymer ?
#
loop_
_entity_poly.entity_id
_entity_poly.type
_entity_poly.pdbx_seq_one_letter_code
_entity_poly.pdbx_strand_id
1 'polypeptide(L)'
;MGSQRANQLVEAGLWLRLSGDAQGAQKLFERALELDPQNVRARDCLASLEASPGKSSPFSPGPLDAGTRGTPLASLEGDWGAWAQGEGGPLDEEDEERSPSVLIPDVDEPSPGSDVLELLARDESTTQEYGIPEGETDEYGVPATESELERLLRGAADLLELDDHSGAVDLLFKAQELAPGDPRVEALRARSERMLMAMLESKLGDLGRVPRVRLQADDIIWLSLDHRAGFVLAQIDGAVTFEDLFSLSGMTRLDTARILAQLLDEGVIAAA
;
A
#
# COMPACT_ATOMS: atom_id res chain seq x y z
N MET A 1 -13.44 21.16 32.49
CA MET A 1 -14.02 20.48 31.31
C MET A 1 -13.60 21.12 29.98
N GLY A 2 -13.44 22.45 29.89
CA GLY A 2 -13.01 23.14 28.65
C GLY A 2 -11.59 22.78 28.19
N SER A 3 -10.60 22.81 29.09
CA SER A 3 -9.19 22.56 28.75
C SER A 3 -8.89 21.15 28.25
N GLN A 4 -9.59 20.13 28.75
CA GLN A 4 -9.41 18.75 28.27
C GLN A 4 -9.99 18.56 26.86
N ARG A 5 -11.12 19.22 26.55
CA ARG A 5 -11.70 19.26 25.20
C ARG A 5 -10.83 20.08 24.24
N ALA A 6 -10.24 21.17 24.70
CA ALA A 6 -9.28 21.95 23.92
C ALA A 6 -8.05 21.12 23.55
N ASN A 7 -7.50 20.33 24.47
CA ASN A 7 -6.37 19.44 24.18
C ASN A 7 -6.73 18.33 23.18
N GLN A 8 -7.93 17.75 23.25
CA GLN A 8 -8.40 16.77 22.27
C GLN A 8 -8.51 17.36 20.86
N LEU A 9 -8.96 18.61 20.74
CA LEU A 9 -9.01 19.31 19.45
C LEU A 9 -7.60 19.59 18.89
N VAL A 10 -6.63 19.89 19.76
CA VAL A 10 -5.23 20.04 19.35
C VAL A 10 -4.65 18.70 18.84
N GLU A 11 -4.92 17.60 19.54
CA GLU A 11 -4.47 16.27 19.09
C GLU A 11 -5.11 15.89 17.75
N ALA A 12 -6.42 16.13 17.57
CA ALA A 12 -7.09 15.92 16.30
C ALA A 12 -6.55 16.82 15.18
N GLY A 13 -6.22 18.08 15.48
CA GLY A 13 -5.59 19.00 14.54
C GLY A 13 -4.20 18.54 14.10
N LEU A 14 -3.42 17.95 15.01
CA LEU A 14 -2.12 17.37 14.68
C LEU A 14 -2.25 16.16 13.74
N TRP A 15 -3.25 15.30 13.94
CA TRP A 15 -3.55 14.20 13.02
C TRP A 15 -3.93 14.69 11.62
N LEU A 16 -4.74 15.75 11.52
CA LEU A 16 -5.08 16.34 10.21
C LEU A 16 -3.87 16.94 9.49
N ARG A 17 -2.88 17.47 10.22
CA ARG A 17 -1.61 17.91 9.62
C ARG A 17 -0.82 16.76 9.04
N LEU A 18 -0.77 15.62 9.75
CA LEU A 18 -0.08 14.43 9.27
C LEU A 18 -0.76 13.83 8.04
N SER A 19 -2.08 13.98 7.92
CA SER A 19 -2.84 13.57 6.74
C SER A 19 -2.85 14.60 5.59
N GLY A 20 -2.07 15.69 5.69
CA GLY A 20 -1.94 16.71 4.64
C GLY A 20 -3.04 17.79 4.62
N ASP A 21 -4.06 17.73 5.48
CA ASP A 21 -5.11 18.75 5.57
C ASP A 21 -4.74 19.87 6.57
N ALA A 22 -3.82 20.72 6.14
CA ALA A 22 -3.35 21.86 6.93
C ALA A 22 -4.47 22.89 7.24
N GLN A 23 -5.48 23.01 6.36
CA GLN A 23 -6.59 23.94 6.52
C GLN A 23 -7.62 23.44 7.55
N GLY A 24 -7.90 22.13 7.54
CA GLY A 24 -8.72 21.47 8.55
C GLY A 24 -8.08 21.54 9.94
N ALA A 25 -6.76 21.30 10.01
CA ALA A 25 -6.00 21.43 11.25
C ALA A 25 -6.05 22.85 11.85
N GLN A 26 -5.91 23.88 11.00
CA GLN A 26 -5.97 25.28 11.44
C GLN A 26 -7.30 25.60 12.14
N LYS A 27 -8.44 25.20 11.56
CA LYS A 27 -9.77 25.40 12.14
C LYS A 27 -9.93 24.71 13.49
N LEU A 28 -9.33 23.53 13.67
CA LEU A 28 -9.36 22.81 14.95
C LEU A 28 -8.53 23.52 16.02
N PHE A 29 -7.38 24.10 15.68
CA PHE A 29 -6.57 24.87 16.62
C PHE A 29 -7.25 26.20 17.01
N GLU A 30 -7.91 26.88 16.07
CA GLU A 30 -8.73 28.07 16.36
C GLU A 30 -9.86 27.72 17.33
N ARG A 31 -10.59 26.63 17.08
CA ARG A 31 -11.65 26.14 17.98
C ARG A 31 -11.11 25.73 19.36
N ALA A 32 -9.89 25.22 19.44
CA ALA A 32 -9.24 24.92 20.71
C ALA A 32 -8.91 26.20 21.51
N LEU A 33 -8.53 27.29 20.84
CA LEU A 33 -8.30 28.60 21.49
C LEU A 33 -9.58 29.31 21.91
N GLU A 34 -10.69 29.09 21.20
CA GLU A 34 -12.02 29.56 21.64
C GLU A 34 -12.46 28.90 22.95
N LEU A 35 -12.11 27.62 23.16
CA LEU A 35 -12.44 26.88 24.37
C LEU A 35 -11.45 27.12 25.51
N ASP A 36 -10.17 27.31 25.20
CA ASP A 36 -9.14 27.62 26.16
C ASP A 36 -8.15 28.67 25.60
N PRO A 37 -8.36 29.96 25.90
CA PRO A 37 -7.53 31.04 25.41
C PRO A 37 -6.14 31.07 26.07
N GLN A 38 -5.81 30.19 27.01
CA GLN A 38 -4.45 30.06 27.56
C GLN A 38 -3.70 28.83 27.01
N ASN A 39 -4.29 28.09 26.07
CA ASN A 39 -3.65 26.89 25.54
C ASN A 39 -2.41 27.23 24.69
N VAL A 40 -1.24 27.03 25.30
CA VAL A 40 0.07 27.27 24.68
C VAL A 40 0.26 26.38 23.44
N ARG A 41 -0.17 25.11 23.49
CA ARG A 41 0.01 24.16 22.38
C ARG A 41 -0.76 24.57 21.13
N ALA A 42 -2.00 25.04 21.28
CA ALA A 42 -2.80 25.50 20.15
C ALA A 42 -2.21 26.76 19.50
N ARG A 43 -1.66 27.68 20.32
CA ARG A 43 -0.94 28.86 19.81
C ARG A 43 0.33 28.49 19.06
N ASP A 44 1.15 27.60 19.62
CA ASP A 44 2.39 27.16 18.98
C ASP A 44 2.12 26.45 17.64
N CYS A 45 1.04 25.67 17.57
CA CYS A 45 0.61 25.00 16.34
C CYS A 45 0.15 26.00 15.26
N LEU A 46 -0.60 27.04 15.63
CA LEU A 46 -0.99 28.11 14.69
C LEU A 46 0.21 28.96 14.28
N ALA A 47 1.09 29.33 15.21
CA ALA A 47 2.31 30.06 14.90
C ALA A 47 3.22 29.28 13.95
N SER A 48 3.28 27.95 14.08
CA SER A 48 4.02 27.09 13.15
C SER A 48 3.39 27.02 11.75
N LEU A 49 2.07 27.17 11.64
CA LEU A 49 1.36 27.26 10.36
C LEU A 49 1.56 28.64 9.70
N GLU A 50 1.47 29.70 10.50
CA GLU A 50 1.67 31.08 10.05
C GLU A 50 3.13 31.42 9.75
N ALA A 51 4.08 30.79 10.43
CA ALA A 51 5.52 30.89 10.16
C ALA A 51 5.95 30.16 8.88
N SER A 52 5.01 29.49 8.20
CA SER A 52 5.20 28.95 6.86
C SER A 52 4.49 29.77 5.75
N PRO A 53 4.66 31.11 5.63
CA PRO A 53 4.17 31.83 4.47
C PRO A 53 5.29 31.90 3.41
N GLY A 54 5.17 31.08 2.37
CA GLY A 54 5.79 31.38 1.07
C GLY A 54 7.16 30.75 0.79
N LYS A 55 7.15 29.67 0.01
CA LYS A 55 7.71 29.78 -1.34
C LYS A 55 6.55 29.87 -2.33
N SER A 56 6.26 31.09 -2.73
CA SER A 56 5.48 31.39 -3.94
C SER A 56 6.12 30.70 -5.13
N SER A 57 5.46 29.68 -5.67
CA SER A 57 5.75 29.16 -7.00
C SER A 57 5.38 30.25 -8.04
N PRO A 58 6.28 30.64 -8.97
CA PRO A 58 5.99 31.63 -10.01
C PRO A 58 5.27 31.02 -11.22
N PHE A 59 4.42 30.01 -11.02
CA PHE A 59 3.69 29.36 -12.11
C PHE A 59 2.19 29.38 -11.84
N SER A 60 1.53 30.46 -12.26
CA SER A 60 0.11 30.39 -12.61
C SER A 60 -0.01 29.60 -13.93
N PRO A 61 -0.75 28.48 -13.99
CA PRO A 61 -1.22 28.01 -15.28
C PRO A 61 -2.34 28.95 -15.72
N GLY A 62 -2.11 29.71 -16.80
CA GLY A 62 -3.19 30.34 -17.53
C GLY A 62 -4.17 29.28 -18.05
N PRO A 63 -5.45 29.63 -18.28
CA PRO A 63 -6.40 28.68 -18.82
C PRO A 63 -6.01 28.36 -20.27
N LEU A 64 -5.42 27.18 -20.47
CA LEU A 64 -5.22 26.60 -21.79
C LEU A 64 -6.27 25.52 -22.01
N ASP A 65 -6.77 25.54 -23.24
CA ASP A 65 -8.02 24.96 -23.70
C ASP A 65 -8.26 23.49 -23.34
N ALA A 66 -9.54 23.23 -23.09
CA ALA A 66 -10.12 21.91 -22.97
C ALA A 66 -9.89 21.06 -24.24
N GLY A 67 -9.28 19.89 -24.06
CA GLY A 67 -9.33 18.86 -25.08
C GLY A 67 -8.21 17.83 -24.98
N THR A 68 -8.27 16.95 -23.98
CA THR A 68 -8.06 15.48 -24.09
C THR A 68 -8.32 14.89 -22.71
N ARG A 69 -9.42 14.17 -22.54
CA ARG A 69 -9.70 13.40 -21.31
C ARG A 69 -8.76 12.19 -21.27
N GLY A 70 -7.68 12.29 -20.51
CA GLY A 70 -7.08 11.14 -19.84
C GLY A 70 -7.52 11.20 -18.39
N THR A 71 -8.14 10.14 -17.90
CA THR A 71 -8.42 9.93 -16.47
C THR A 71 -7.12 10.12 -15.68
N PRO A 72 -7.09 10.97 -14.63
CA PRO A 72 -5.99 10.92 -13.68
C PRO A 72 -6.11 9.58 -12.96
N LEU A 73 -5.16 8.68 -13.21
CA LEU A 73 -4.97 7.51 -12.37
C LEU A 73 -4.85 8.04 -10.94
N ALA A 74 -5.65 7.50 -10.03
CA ALA A 74 -5.60 7.85 -8.62
C ALA A 74 -4.13 7.89 -8.17
N SER A 75 -3.79 8.94 -7.42
CA SER A 75 -2.46 9.24 -6.90
C SER A 75 -1.62 7.99 -6.70
N LEU A 76 -0.62 7.79 -7.57
CA LEU A 76 0.57 7.00 -7.25
C LEU A 76 1.39 7.76 -6.19
N GLU A 77 0.77 8.06 -5.06
CA GLU A 77 1.47 8.32 -3.81
C GLU A 77 1.84 6.94 -3.27
N GLY A 78 2.65 6.23 -4.06
CA GLY A 78 2.88 4.81 -3.97
C GLY A 78 4.25 4.56 -3.40
N ASP A 79 4.26 3.99 -2.20
CA ASP A 79 5.41 3.36 -1.57
C ASP A 79 6.25 2.61 -2.61
N TRP A 80 7.38 3.21 -3.00
CA TRP A 80 8.30 2.67 -4.00
C TRP A 80 8.76 1.23 -3.69
N GLY A 81 8.63 0.79 -2.43
CA GLY A 81 8.99 -0.55 -1.95
C GLY A 81 7.82 -1.53 -1.80
N ALA A 82 6.56 -1.10 -1.89
CA ALA A 82 5.40 -1.99 -1.66
C ALA A 82 5.28 -3.09 -2.73
N TRP A 83 5.78 -2.85 -3.93
CA TRP A 83 5.61 -3.75 -5.08
C TRP A 83 6.74 -4.78 -5.22
N ALA A 84 7.80 -4.66 -4.41
CA ALA A 84 9.07 -5.36 -4.64
C ALA A 84 9.35 -6.54 -3.70
N GLN A 85 8.37 -7.02 -2.94
CA GLN A 85 8.57 -8.18 -2.06
C GLN A 85 8.78 -9.52 -2.79
N GLY A 86 8.86 -9.54 -4.12
CA GLY A 86 9.30 -10.67 -4.93
C GLY A 86 10.78 -10.62 -5.30
N GLU A 87 11.60 -11.37 -4.55
CA GLU A 87 12.95 -11.89 -4.82
C GLU A 87 13.81 -11.27 -5.95
N GLY A 88 14.95 -10.69 -5.56
CA GLY A 88 16.07 -10.35 -6.45
C GLY A 88 17.36 -9.94 -5.74
N GLY A 89 17.51 -10.26 -4.45
CA GLY A 89 18.76 -10.07 -3.71
C GLY A 89 19.56 -11.38 -3.65
N PRO A 90 20.90 -11.35 -3.67
CA PRO A 90 21.70 -12.56 -3.49
C PRO A 90 21.37 -13.18 -2.12
N LEU A 91 21.10 -14.49 -2.16
CA LEU A 91 20.82 -15.32 -0.99
C LEU A 91 22.05 -15.31 -0.06
N ASP A 92 21.99 -14.54 1.02
CA ASP A 92 22.76 -14.84 2.21
C ASP A 92 22.00 -15.91 2.98
N GLU A 93 22.36 -17.16 2.69
CA GLU A 93 22.17 -18.29 3.58
C GLU A 93 22.93 -17.98 4.88
N GLU A 94 22.23 -17.98 6.02
CA GLU A 94 22.71 -18.23 7.40
C GLU A 94 21.77 -17.55 8.40
N ASP A 95 20.79 -18.30 8.92
CA ASP A 95 20.73 -18.66 10.34
C ASP A 95 19.36 -19.29 10.68
N GLU A 96 19.41 -20.62 10.78
CA GLU A 96 18.51 -21.40 11.61
C GLU A 96 18.58 -20.93 13.07
N GLU A 97 17.55 -21.28 13.84
CA GLU A 97 17.46 -21.17 15.30
C GLU A 97 16.94 -19.84 15.90
N ARG A 98 15.61 -19.76 16.07
CA ARG A 98 15.01 -19.60 17.41
C ARG A 98 13.48 -19.63 17.37
N SER A 99 12.91 -20.81 17.63
CA SER A 99 11.61 -20.88 18.28
C SER A 99 11.82 -20.73 19.79
N PRO A 100 11.19 -19.77 20.49
CA PRO A 100 11.16 -19.82 21.95
C PRO A 100 10.09 -20.83 22.39
N SER A 101 10.55 -21.98 22.90
CA SER A 101 9.71 -22.94 23.60
C SER A 101 9.00 -22.29 24.79
N VAL A 102 7.66 -22.28 24.76
CA VAL A 102 6.83 -21.87 25.89
C VAL A 102 6.84 -22.98 26.92
N LEU A 103 7.42 -22.70 28.09
CA LEU A 103 7.37 -23.56 29.28
C LEU A 103 5.97 -23.46 29.90
N ILE A 104 5.24 -24.58 29.94
CA ILE A 104 4.02 -24.74 30.73
C ILE A 104 4.43 -25.13 32.15
N PRO A 105 3.96 -24.44 33.22
CA PRO A 105 4.24 -24.86 34.58
C PRO A 105 3.40 -26.09 34.98
N ASP A 106 4.07 -27.04 35.65
CA ASP A 106 3.49 -28.19 36.35
C ASP A 106 2.33 -27.77 37.27
N VAL A 107 1.18 -28.41 37.11
CA VAL A 107 0.04 -28.31 38.03
C VAL A 107 -0.12 -29.65 38.72
N ASP A 108 0.07 -29.64 40.03
CA ASP A 108 -0.15 -30.74 40.97
C ASP A 108 -1.49 -31.45 40.75
N GLU A 109 -1.46 -32.78 40.72
CA GLU A 109 -2.63 -33.63 40.91
C GLU A 109 -3.27 -33.38 42.29
N PRO A 110 -4.61 -33.51 42.37
CA PRO A 110 -5.12 -34.53 43.28
C PRO A 110 -6.18 -35.44 42.63
N SER A 111 -5.99 -36.74 42.87
CA SER A 111 -6.91 -37.86 42.63
C SER A 111 -8.09 -37.86 43.65
N PRO A 112 -9.06 -38.80 43.59
CA PRO A 112 -10.04 -39.05 42.54
C PRO A 112 -11.50 -39.06 43.11
N GLY A 113 -12.50 -38.92 42.23
CA GLY A 113 -13.85 -39.41 42.50
C GLY A 113 -14.99 -38.39 42.45
N SER A 114 -15.55 -38.20 41.25
CA SER A 114 -17.00 -38.12 41.05
C SER A 114 -17.34 -37.96 39.55
N ASP A 115 -17.96 -38.99 39.00
CA ASP A 115 -19.00 -38.99 37.96
C ASP A 115 -19.22 -37.69 37.15
N VAL A 116 -18.35 -37.44 36.15
CA VAL A 116 -18.66 -36.50 35.05
C VAL A 116 -19.08 -37.25 33.77
N LEU A 117 -18.72 -38.54 33.66
CA LEU A 117 -19.06 -39.39 32.51
C LEU A 117 -20.50 -39.93 32.51
N GLU A 118 -21.26 -39.80 33.61
CA GLU A 118 -22.68 -40.24 33.65
C GLU A 118 -23.66 -39.15 33.19
N LEU A 119 -23.24 -37.88 33.14
CA LEU A 119 -24.10 -36.78 32.71
C LEU A 119 -24.18 -36.62 31.18
N LEU A 120 -23.26 -37.27 30.43
CA LEU A 120 -23.23 -37.25 28.96
C LEU A 120 -24.01 -38.41 28.32
N ALA A 121 -24.55 -39.35 29.11
CA ALA A 121 -25.29 -40.51 28.62
C ALA A 121 -26.83 -40.34 28.66
N ARG A 122 -27.34 -39.13 28.92
CA ARG A 122 -28.77 -38.82 28.98
C ARG A 122 -29.11 -37.55 28.21
N ASP A 123 -28.90 -37.56 26.89
CA ASP A 123 -29.80 -36.84 25.97
C ASP A 123 -29.58 -37.33 24.53
N GLU A 124 -30.04 -38.54 24.24
CA GLU A 124 -30.36 -38.90 22.85
C GLU A 124 -31.86 -38.69 22.64
N SER A 125 -32.20 -38.06 21.51
CA SER A 125 -33.53 -37.85 20.92
C SER A 125 -34.15 -36.48 21.17
N THR A 126 -33.82 -35.49 20.34
CA THR A 126 -34.76 -34.79 19.43
C THR A 126 -33.98 -33.71 18.64
N THR A 127 -33.23 -34.09 17.60
CA THR A 127 -32.70 -33.12 16.64
C THR A 127 -33.58 -33.12 15.42
N GLN A 128 -34.42 -32.09 15.35
CA GLN A 128 -35.28 -31.79 14.23
C GLN A 128 -34.42 -31.49 13.00
N GLU A 129 -34.68 -32.27 11.96
CA GLU A 129 -34.18 -32.13 10.59
C GLU A 129 -34.32 -30.68 10.08
N TYR A 130 -33.20 -29.95 10.10
CA TYR A 130 -32.98 -28.76 9.30
C TYR A 130 -31.79 -29.08 8.39
N GLY A 131 -32.07 -29.25 7.10
CA GLY A 131 -31.06 -29.53 6.09
C GLY A 131 -30.03 -28.41 6.02
N ILE A 132 -28.80 -28.73 6.38
CA ILE A 132 -27.63 -27.90 6.09
C ILE A 132 -27.24 -28.22 4.64
N PRO A 133 -27.19 -27.23 3.73
CA PRO A 133 -26.71 -27.46 2.37
C PRO A 133 -25.23 -27.88 2.43
N GLU A 134 -24.88 -28.91 1.64
CA GLU A 134 -23.52 -29.43 1.47
C GLU A 134 -22.60 -28.34 0.90
N GLY A 135 -22.05 -27.51 1.78
CA GLY A 135 -20.83 -26.74 1.55
C GLY A 135 -19.75 -27.32 2.45
N GLU A 136 -18.50 -27.31 1.99
CA GLU A 136 -17.32 -27.70 2.77
C GLU A 136 -17.23 -26.82 4.02
N THR A 137 -17.88 -27.23 5.11
CA THR A 137 -17.75 -26.64 6.43
C THR A 137 -16.60 -27.32 7.14
N ASP A 138 -15.70 -26.53 7.72
CA ASP A 138 -14.63 -27.05 8.57
C ASP A 138 -15.20 -27.75 9.82
N GLU A 139 -14.35 -28.49 10.57
CA GLU A 139 -14.70 -29.41 11.68
C GLU A 139 -15.61 -28.80 12.77
N TYR A 140 -15.75 -27.47 12.80
CA TYR A 140 -16.56 -26.71 13.77
C TYR A 140 -17.87 -26.09 13.22
N GLY A 141 -18.31 -26.42 11.99
CA GLY A 141 -19.61 -25.97 11.47
C GLY A 141 -19.74 -24.45 11.27
N VAL A 142 -18.61 -23.75 11.26
CA VAL A 142 -18.51 -22.35 10.83
C VAL A 142 -18.44 -22.36 9.30
N PRO A 143 -19.20 -21.50 8.57
CA PRO A 143 -18.99 -21.40 7.12
C PRO A 143 -17.51 -21.13 6.90
N ALA A 144 -16.86 -21.95 6.07
CA ALA A 144 -15.45 -21.78 5.76
C ALA A 144 -15.23 -20.30 5.48
N THR A 145 -14.44 -19.64 6.33
CA THR A 145 -14.02 -18.28 6.08
C THR A 145 -13.46 -18.29 4.68
N GLU A 146 -14.10 -17.58 3.76
CA GLU A 146 -13.76 -17.59 2.34
C GLU A 146 -12.25 -17.60 2.20
N SER A 147 -11.73 -18.57 1.45
CA SER A 147 -10.30 -18.84 1.42
C SER A 147 -9.57 -17.54 1.10
N GLU A 148 -8.44 -17.29 1.77
CA GLU A 148 -7.69 -16.04 1.56
C GLU A 148 -7.39 -15.80 0.07
N LEU A 149 -7.16 -16.89 -0.67
CA LEU A 149 -7.06 -16.91 -2.12
C LEU A 149 -8.31 -16.36 -2.82
N GLU A 150 -9.52 -16.81 -2.47
CA GLU A 150 -10.76 -16.32 -3.06
C GLU A 150 -10.99 -14.83 -2.75
N ARG A 151 -10.63 -14.39 -1.54
CA ARG A 151 -10.69 -12.96 -1.17
C ARG A 151 -9.76 -12.11 -2.04
N LEU A 152 -8.53 -12.57 -2.26
CA LEU A 152 -7.56 -11.88 -3.12
C LEU A 152 -7.99 -11.89 -4.58
N LEU A 153 -8.49 -13.02 -5.09
CA LEU A 153 -9.00 -13.14 -6.46
C LEU A 153 -10.21 -12.24 -6.69
N ARG A 154 -11.11 -12.13 -5.72
CA ARG A 154 -12.25 -11.21 -5.81
C ARG A 154 -11.79 -9.75 -5.79
N GLY A 155 -10.91 -9.37 -4.88
CA GLY A 155 -10.34 -8.02 -4.86
C GLY A 155 -9.60 -7.67 -6.15
N ALA A 156 -8.85 -8.61 -6.72
CA ALA A 156 -8.19 -8.42 -8.02
C ALA A 156 -9.21 -8.26 -9.15
N ALA A 157 -10.29 -9.04 -9.15
CA ALA A 157 -11.37 -8.88 -10.13
C ALA A 157 -12.03 -7.50 -10.04
N ASP A 158 -12.36 -7.04 -8.83
CA ASP A 158 -12.95 -5.72 -8.60
C ASP A 158 -12.03 -4.59 -9.11
N LEU A 159 -10.72 -4.68 -8.88
CA LEU A 159 -9.74 -3.71 -9.40
C LEU A 159 -9.64 -3.73 -10.94
N LEU A 160 -9.72 -4.91 -11.55
CA LEU A 160 -9.73 -5.04 -13.00
C LEU A 160 -11.00 -4.48 -13.64
N GLU A 161 -12.15 -4.56 -12.95
CA GLU A 161 -13.38 -3.89 -13.39
C GLU A 161 -13.25 -2.36 -13.37
N LEU A 162 -12.36 -1.83 -12.54
CA LEU A 162 -12.05 -0.40 -12.45
C LEU A 162 -10.88 0.04 -13.35
N ASP A 163 -10.38 -0.84 -14.24
CA ASP A 163 -9.17 -0.66 -15.05
C ASP A 163 -7.89 -0.35 -14.23
N ASP A 164 -7.88 -0.68 -12.93
CA ASP A 164 -6.69 -0.59 -12.08
C ASP A 164 -5.87 -1.88 -12.18
N HIS A 165 -5.07 -1.95 -13.24
CA HIS A 165 -4.17 -3.08 -13.45
C HIS A 165 -2.98 -3.11 -12.48
N SER A 166 -2.59 -1.97 -11.89
CA SER A 166 -1.46 -1.91 -10.97
C SER A 166 -1.77 -2.63 -9.67
N GLY A 167 -2.85 -2.22 -9.00
CA GLY A 167 -3.28 -2.87 -7.76
C GLY A 167 -3.72 -4.32 -7.97
N ALA A 168 -4.32 -4.63 -9.13
CA ALA A 168 -4.70 -5.99 -9.47
C ALA A 168 -3.50 -6.93 -9.57
N VAL A 169 -2.39 -6.50 -10.19
CA VAL A 169 -1.15 -7.31 -10.26
C VAL A 169 -0.59 -7.59 -8.87
N ASP A 170 -0.61 -6.60 -7.97
CA ASP A 170 -0.07 -6.75 -6.62
C ASP A 170 -0.90 -7.75 -5.78
N LEU A 171 -2.24 -7.73 -5.92
CA LEU A 171 -3.11 -8.74 -5.30
C LEU A 171 -2.91 -10.13 -5.90
N LEU A 172 -2.72 -10.22 -7.22
CA LEU A 172 -2.48 -11.48 -7.92
C LEU A 172 -1.12 -12.09 -7.58
N PHE A 173 -0.11 -11.27 -7.28
CA PHE A 173 1.19 -11.73 -6.79
C PHE A 173 1.03 -12.43 -5.44
N LYS A 174 0.34 -11.80 -4.49
CA LYS A 174 0.02 -12.41 -3.18
C LYS A 174 -0.81 -13.69 -3.32
N ALA A 175 -1.77 -13.69 -4.24
CA ALA A 175 -2.57 -14.89 -4.54
C ALA A 175 -1.69 -16.03 -5.08
N GLN A 176 -0.66 -15.72 -5.85
CA GLN A 176 0.28 -16.71 -6.39
C GLN A 176 1.20 -17.27 -5.30
N GLU A 177 1.63 -16.46 -4.33
CA GLU A 177 2.41 -16.93 -3.18
C GLU A 177 1.64 -17.96 -2.35
N LEU A 178 0.33 -17.74 -2.18
CA LEU A 178 -0.55 -18.67 -1.45
C LEU A 178 -0.86 -19.94 -2.24
N ALA A 179 -0.98 -19.85 -3.56
CA ALA A 179 -1.32 -20.98 -4.44
C ALA A 179 -0.48 -20.96 -5.72
N PRO A 180 0.80 -21.41 -5.68
CA PRO A 180 1.77 -21.31 -6.79
C PRO A 180 1.47 -22.20 -8.02
N GLY A 181 0.25 -22.70 -8.16
CA GLY A 181 -0.18 -23.53 -9.29
C GLY A 181 -1.64 -23.36 -9.68
N ASP A 182 -2.34 -22.34 -9.17
CA ASP A 182 -3.71 -22.07 -9.61
C ASP A 182 -3.69 -21.43 -11.01
N PRO A 183 -4.21 -22.11 -12.06
CA PRO A 183 -4.20 -21.59 -13.43
C PRO A 183 -5.02 -20.30 -13.58
N ARG A 184 -5.97 -20.03 -12.68
CA ARG A 184 -6.77 -18.80 -12.69
C ARG A 184 -5.92 -17.60 -12.31
N VAL A 185 -5.10 -17.73 -11.26
CA VAL A 185 -4.20 -16.66 -10.79
C VAL A 185 -3.17 -16.36 -11.87
N GLU A 186 -2.55 -17.39 -12.45
CA GLU A 186 -1.55 -17.22 -13.51
C GLU A 186 -2.13 -16.55 -14.75
N ALA A 187 -3.30 -17.00 -15.22
CA ALA A 187 -3.96 -16.43 -16.40
C ALA A 187 -4.36 -14.96 -16.19
N LEU A 188 -4.91 -14.63 -15.01
CA LEU A 188 -5.27 -13.27 -14.65
C LEU A 188 -4.03 -12.38 -14.54
N ARG A 189 -2.99 -12.84 -13.85
CA ARG A 189 -1.73 -12.12 -13.68
C ARG A 189 -1.09 -11.80 -15.03
N ALA A 190 -0.90 -12.82 -15.87
CA ALA A 190 -0.28 -12.64 -17.18
C ALA A 190 -1.08 -11.69 -18.09
N ARG A 191 -2.42 -11.66 -17.96
CA ARG A 191 -3.27 -10.71 -18.69
C ARG A 191 -3.09 -9.29 -18.16
N SER A 192 -3.13 -9.11 -16.84
CA SER A 192 -3.02 -7.80 -16.19
C SER A 192 -1.64 -7.19 -16.39
N GLU A 193 -0.57 -7.97 -16.26
CA GLU A 193 0.80 -7.52 -16.51
C GLU A 193 1.00 -7.08 -17.95
N ARG A 194 0.46 -7.82 -18.93
CA ARG A 194 0.54 -7.44 -20.34
C ARG A 194 -0.16 -6.10 -20.60
N MET A 195 -1.34 -5.90 -20.01
CA MET A 195 -2.08 -4.65 -20.17
C MET A 195 -1.36 -3.48 -19.50
N LEU A 196 -0.91 -3.68 -18.26
CA LEU A 196 -0.16 -2.68 -17.52
C LEU A 196 1.13 -2.28 -18.24
N MET A 197 1.87 -3.27 -18.76
CA MET A 197 3.06 -3.03 -19.55
C MET A 197 2.76 -2.18 -20.78
N ALA A 198 1.71 -2.51 -21.54
CA ALA A 198 1.31 -1.75 -22.72
C ALA A 198 0.91 -0.30 -22.37
N MET A 199 0.23 -0.10 -21.23
CA MET A 199 -0.12 1.24 -20.75
C MET A 199 1.12 2.04 -20.35
N LEU A 200 2.09 1.41 -19.66
CA LEU A 200 3.33 2.06 -19.24
C LEU A 200 4.21 2.39 -20.44
N GLU A 201 4.36 1.49 -21.42
CA GLU A 201 5.08 1.77 -22.66
C GLU A 201 4.43 2.92 -23.43
N SER A 202 3.09 2.96 -23.48
CA SER A 202 2.37 4.10 -24.09
C SER A 202 2.60 5.42 -23.35
N LYS A 203 2.80 5.40 -22.03
CA LYS A 203 3.12 6.59 -21.22
C LYS A 203 4.55 7.07 -21.45
N LEU A 204 5.51 6.15 -21.52
CA LEU A 204 6.92 6.44 -21.81
C LEU A 204 7.11 6.95 -23.24
N GLY A 205 6.25 6.50 -24.16
CA GLY A 205 6.24 6.92 -25.55
C GLY A 205 7.29 6.17 -26.36
N ASP A 206 8.15 6.90 -27.05
CA ASP A 206 9.20 6.31 -27.88
C ASP A 206 10.35 5.79 -27.01
N LEU A 207 10.50 4.47 -26.95
CA LEU A 207 11.53 3.80 -26.15
C LEU A 207 12.96 4.07 -26.65
N GLY A 208 13.11 4.55 -27.89
CA GLY A 208 14.41 4.97 -28.42
C GLY A 208 14.84 6.36 -27.94
N ARG A 209 13.98 7.08 -27.21
CA ARG A 209 14.33 8.39 -26.65
C ARG A 209 15.24 8.27 -25.43
N VAL A 210 16.00 9.33 -25.24
CA VAL A 210 16.94 9.48 -24.14
C VAL A 210 16.30 10.34 -23.05
N PRO A 211 15.91 9.77 -21.89
CA PRO A 211 15.41 10.55 -20.78
C PRO A 211 16.47 11.51 -20.23
N ARG A 212 16.01 12.65 -19.70
CA ARG A 212 16.87 13.63 -19.02
C ARG A 212 16.31 13.98 -17.65
N VAL A 213 17.20 14.01 -16.66
CA VAL A 213 16.87 14.47 -15.31
C VAL A 213 16.63 15.97 -15.31
N ARG A 214 15.49 16.41 -14.77
CA ARG A 214 15.10 17.82 -14.68
C ARG A 214 15.42 18.46 -13.34
N LEU A 215 15.46 17.67 -12.27
CA LEU A 215 15.72 18.15 -10.92
C LEU A 215 17.22 18.33 -10.65
N GLN A 216 17.54 19.33 -9.83
CA GLN A 216 18.89 19.50 -9.31
C GLN A 216 19.16 18.44 -8.23
N ALA A 217 20.43 18.07 -8.04
CA ALA A 217 20.82 17.03 -7.09
C ALA A 217 20.26 17.26 -5.67
N ASP A 218 20.18 18.51 -5.23
CA ASP A 218 19.63 18.87 -3.93
C ASP A 218 18.13 18.58 -3.81
N ASP A 219 17.35 18.75 -4.89
CA ASP A 219 15.90 18.49 -4.92
C ASP A 219 15.59 16.98 -4.97
N ILE A 220 16.51 16.18 -5.53
CA ILE A 220 16.38 14.71 -5.60
C ILE A 220 16.50 14.09 -4.21
N ILE A 221 17.32 14.65 -3.32
CA ILE A 221 17.51 14.15 -1.93
C ILE A 221 16.22 14.30 -1.11
N TRP A 222 15.33 15.22 -1.48
CA TRP A 222 14.04 15.42 -0.81
C TRP A 222 12.94 14.49 -1.32
N LEU A 223 13.16 13.82 -2.47
CA LEU A 223 12.26 12.78 -2.93
C LEU A 223 12.49 11.53 -2.08
N SER A 224 11.42 10.95 -1.57
CA SER A 224 11.46 9.66 -0.86
C SER A 224 11.63 8.51 -1.85
N LEU A 225 12.72 8.53 -2.63
CA LEU A 225 13.05 7.49 -3.60
C LEU A 225 13.57 6.26 -2.87
N ASP A 226 13.01 5.09 -3.16
CA ASP A 226 13.62 3.83 -2.74
C ASP A 226 14.91 3.54 -3.55
N HIS A 227 15.75 2.66 -3.02
CA HIS A 227 17.05 2.27 -3.58
C HIS A 227 16.96 1.88 -5.06
N ARG A 228 15.88 1.20 -5.46
CA ARG A 228 15.64 0.78 -6.86
C ARG A 228 15.43 1.97 -7.78
N ALA A 229 14.59 2.92 -7.37
CA ALA A 229 14.32 4.14 -8.12
C ALA A 229 15.58 5.03 -8.20
N GLY A 230 16.32 5.12 -7.09
CA GLY A 230 17.63 5.77 -7.06
C GLY A 230 18.63 5.13 -8.02
N PHE A 231 18.67 3.80 -8.12
CA PHE A 231 19.54 3.07 -9.04
C PHE A 231 19.19 3.32 -10.51
N VAL A 232 17.91 3.29 -10.88
CA VAL A 232 17.46 3.61 -12.25
C VAL A 232 17.78 5.07 -12.58
N LEU A 233 17.50 5.99 -11.65
CA LEU A 233 17.78 7.42 -11.84
C LEU A 233 19.27 7.69 -12.03
N ALA A 234 20.14 6.99 -11.30
CA ALA A 234 21.60 7.12 -11.43
C ALA A 234 22.13 6.70 -12.82
N GLN A 235 21.38 5.89 -13.56
CA GLN A 235 21.72 5.49 -14.94
C GLN A 235 21.27 6.51 -15.98
N ILE A 236 20.44 7.49 -15.62
CA ILE A 236 19.94 8.52 -16.52
C ILE A 236 21.00 9.63 -16.61
N ASP A 237 22.02 9.38 -17.42
CA ASP A 237 23.12 10.31 -17.70
C ASP A 237 22.87 11.22 -18.91
N GLY A 238 21.74 11.04 -19.59
CA GLY A 238 21.36 11.78 -20.80
C GLY A 238 22.00 11.24 -22.09
N ALA A 239 22.55 10.02 -22.07
CA ALA A 239 23.00 9.27 -23.24
C ALA A 239 22.29 7.92 -23.41
N VAL A 240 21.85 7.30 -22.31
CA VAL A 240 21.17 5.99 -22.31
C VAL A 240 19.70 6.12 -22.73
N THR A 241 19.21 5.26 -23.64
CA THR A 241 17.80 5.24 -24.07
C THR A 241 16.89 4.51 -23.08
N PHE A 242 15.57 4.68 -23.17
CA PHE A 242 14.65 3.87 -22.35
C PHE A 242 14.82 2.37 -22.60
N GLU A 243 15.06 1.95 -23.86
CA GLU A 243 15.34 0.55 -24.21
C GLU A 243 16.60 0.01 -23.51
N ASP A 244 17.66 0.81 -23.45
CA ASP A 244 18.89 0.44 -22.76
C ASP A 244 18.70 0.40 -21.23
N LEU A 245 17.92 1.33 -20.66
CA LEU A 245 17.59 1.33 -19.23
C LEU A 245 16.87 0.05 -18.80
N PHE A 246 15.98 -0.48 -19.64
CA PHE A 246 15.38 -1.80 -19.37
C PHE A 246 16.43 -2.90 -19.24
N SER A 247 17.45 -2.86 -20.08
CA SER A 247 18.52 -3.86 -20.10
C SER A 247 19.53 -3.69 -18.95
N LEU A 248 19.79 -2.45 -18.52
CA LEU A 248 20.79 -2.12 -17.49
C LEU A 248 20.27 -2.17 -16.06
N SER A 249 18.96 -2.01 -15.87
CA SER A 249 18.32 -1.96 -14.54
C SER A 249 18.47 -3.24 -13.71
N GLY A 250 18.71 -4.40 -14.34
CA GLY A 250 18.80 -5.70 -13.66
C GLY A 250 17.47 -6.19 -13.05
N MET A 251 16.38 -5.44 -13.26
CA MET A 251 15.03 -5.72 -12.74
C MET A 251 14.12 -6.24 -13.86
N THR A 252 12.91 -6.67 -13.50
CA THR A 252 11.90 -7.02 -14.51
C THR A 252 11.56 -5.81 -15.36
N ARG A 253 11.24 -6.05 -16.64
CA ARG A 253 10.87 -4.97 -17.57
C ARG A 253 9.68 -4.16 -17.08
N LEU A 254 8.71 -4.82 -16.42
CA LEU A 254 7.53 -4.19 -15.85
C LEU A 254 7.90 -3.25 -14.69
N ASP A 255 8.79 -3.68 -13.79
CA ASP A 255 9.22 -2.85 -12.66
C ASP A 255 9.98 -1.61 -13.11
N THR A 256 10.90 -1.79 -14.05
CA THR A 256 11.65 -0.66 -14.62
C THR A 256 10.70 0.29 -15.33
N ALA A 257 9.68 -0.21 -16.03
CA ALA A 257 8.66 0.62 -16.68
C ALA A 257 7.83 1.41 -15.65
N ARG A 258 7.43 0.77 -14.54
CA ARG A 258 6.72 1.42 -13.42
C ARG A 258 7.55 2.56 -12.83
N ILE A 259 8.81 2.30 -12.51
CA ILE A 259 9.73 3.32 -11.95
C ILE A 259 9.91 4.48 -12.93
N LEU A 260 10.17 4.21 -14.20
CA LEU A 260 10.36 5.26 -15.22
C LEU A 260 9.09 6.09 -15.43
N ALA A 261 7.92 5.46 -15.46
CA ALA A 261 6.65 6.15 -15.60
C ALA A 261 6.36 7.04 -14.38
N GLN A 262 6.66 6.56 -13.16
CA GLN A 262 6.51 7.35 -11.94
C GLN A 262 7.46 8.56 -11.92
N LEU A 263 8.75 8.36 -12.27
CA LEU A 263 9.72 9.46 -12.36
C LEU A 263 9.30 10.51 -13.40
N LEU A 264 8.63 10.10 -14.48
CA LEU A 264 8.09 10.99 -15.49
C LEU A 264 6.86 11.76 -14.97
N ASP A 265 5.93 11.06 -14.31
CA ASP A 265 4.70 11.64 -13.74
C ASP A 265 5.03 12.64 -12.59
N GLU A 266 6.04 12.36 -11.77
CA GLU A 266 6.56 13.27 -10.73
C GLU A 266 7.42 14.43 -11.31
N GLY A 267 7.73 14.40 -12.60
CA GLY A 267 8.52 15.43 -13.27
C GLY A 267 10.02 15.41 -12.92
N VAL A 268 10.51 14.33 -12.32
CA VAL A 268 11.93 14.09 -12.04
C VAL A 268 12.71 13.97 -13.34
N ILE A 269 12.13 13.29 -14.33
CA ILE A 269 12.70 13.10 -15.67
C ILE A 269 11.76 13.65 -16.74
N ALA A 270 12.30 13.90 -17.93
CA ALA A 270 11.51 14.16 -19.13
C ALA A 270 12.00 13.34 -20.32
N ALA A 271 11.05 12.87 -21.12
CA ALA A 271 11.30 12.31 -22.44
C ALA A 271 11.59 13.46 -23.41
N ALA A 272 12.85 13.59 -23.83
CA ALA A 272 13.29 14.61 -24.80
C ALA A 272 12.83 14.29 -26.23
#